data_AF-A0A9X7Z6V4-F1
#
_entry.id   AF-A0A9X7Z6V4-F1
#
_cell.length_a   1.000
_cell.length_b   1.000
_cell.length_c   1.000
_cell.angle_alpha   90.00
_cell.angle_beta   90.00
_cell.angle_gamma   90.00
#
_symmetry.space_group_name_H-M   'P 1'
#
loop_
_entity.id
_entity.type
_entity.pdbx_description
1 polymer ?
#
loop_
_entity_poly.entity_id
_entity_poly.type
_entity_poly.pdbx_seq_one_letter_code
_entity_poly.pdbx_strand_id
1 'polypeptide(L)'
;MYELIILGFLMRSVSHGYRIAKIINDMIGPYAKVSSGRLYPLFDKLAQDGFIAMVQGDEDATRQRQYEITEKGRQRFHQLMMDTSTNLGEYRKLFGFKFVFIDLLLPDEQLYLLDHFMNYCQTHIFYINSEIEDLKSRESEIGVNMWASLAIMEQTKSQWQLELQWATKSREQLKLKNSN
;
A
#
# COMPACT_ATOMS: atom_id res chain seq x y z
N MET A 1 6.56 -4.03 -0.35
CA MET A 1 5.93 -2.87 -1.02
C MET A 1 6.28 -2.78 -2.50
N TYR A 2 7.54 -2.53 -2.90
CA TYR A 2 7.88 -2.38 -4.33
C TYR A 2 7.66 -3.64 -5.17
N GLU A 3 7.91 -4.82 -4.59
CA GLU A 3 7.60 -6.11 -5.22
C GLU A 3 6.13 -6.19 -5.66
N LEU A 4 5.19 -5.85 -4.76
CA LEU A 4 3.76 -5.80 -5.07
C LEU A 4 3.47 -4.87 -6.26
N ILE A 5 4.08 -3.68 -6.27
CA ILE A 5 3.86 -2.69 -7.33
C ILE A 5 4.40 -3.20 -8.67
N ILE A 6 5.60 -3.79 -8.69
CA ILE A 6 6.20 -4.34 -9.90
C ILE A 6 5.33 -5.46 -10.47
N LEU A 7 4.96 -6.44 -9.63
CA LEU A 7 4.12 -7.55 -10.08
C LEU A 7 2.72 -7.06 -10.49
N GLY A 8 2.13 -6.11 -9.77
CA GLY A 8 0.82 -5.53 -10.10
C GLY A 8 0.79 -4.82 -11.45
N PHE A 9 1.86 -4.11 -11.84
CA PHE A 9 1.94 -3.56 -13.20
C PHE A 9 2.14 -4.64 -14.27
N LEU A 10 2.94 -5.66 -13.99
CA LEU A 10 3.18 -6.76 -14.93
C LEU A 10 1.97 -7.70 -15.08
N MET A 11 1.05 -7.72 -14.12
CA MET A 11 -0.27 -8.34 -14.27
C MET A 11 -1.10 -7.67 -15.39
N ARG A 12 -0.90 -6.36 -15.64
CA ARG A 12 -1.64 -5.62 -16.67
C ARG A 12 -1.03 -5.76 -18.06
N SER A 13 0.30 -5.71 -18.18
CA SER A 13 0.98 -5.92 -19.46
C SER A 13 2.48 -6.15 -19.29
N VAL A 14 3.09 -6.74 -20.33
CA VAL A 14 4.54 -6.68 -20.55
C VAL A 14 5.01 -5.22 -20.48
N SER A 15 6.10 -4.95 -19.76
CA SER A 15 6.57 -3.57 -19.52
C SER A 15 8.08 -3.48 -19.31
N HIS A 16 8.66 -2.34 -19.70
CA HIS A 16 10.06 -2.02 -19.41
C HIS A 16 10.27 -1.72 -17.92
N GLY A 17 11.38 -2.22 -17.35
CA GLY A 17 11.77 -1.97 -15.96
C GLY A 17 11.86 -0.48 -15.63
N TYR A 18 12.42 0.34 -16.54
CA TYR A 18 12.46 1.80 -16.37
C TYR A 18 11.07 2.46 -16.28
N ARG A 19 10.09 1.98 -17.07
CA ARG A 19 8.73 2.53 -17.05
C ARG A 19 8.06 2.28 -15.71
N ILE A 20 8.17 1.04 -15.20
CA ILE A 20 7.66 0.70 -13.87
C ILE A 20 8.39 1.50 -12.78
N ALA A 21 9.73 1.62 -12.87
CA ALA A 21 10.52 2.41 -11.93
C ALA A 21 10.10 3.89 -11.91
N LYS A 22 9.77 4.47 -13.07
CA LYS A 22 9.24 5.82 -13.17
C LYS A 22 7.88 5.93 -12.47
N ILE A 23 6.95 5.02 -12.77
CA ILE A 23 5.62 5.02 -12.13
C ILE A 23 5.74 4.89 -10.60
N ILE A 24 6.62 4.02 -10.10
CA ILE A 24 6.86 3.89 -8.65
C ILE A 24 7.32 5.23 -8.05
N ASN A 25 8.24 5.94 -8.70
CA ASN A 25 8.71 7.25 -8.22
C ASN A 25 7.63 8.32 -8.30
N ASP A 26 6.79 8.29 -9.35
CA ASP A 26 5.68 9.22 -9.49
C ASP A 26 4.60 8.99 -8.40
N MET A 27 4.37 7.72 -8.00
CA MET A 27 3.37 7.36 -6.98
C MET A 27 3.80 7.65 -5.53
N ILE A 28 5.09 7.59 -5.20
CA ILE A 28 5.57 7.80 -3.82
C ILE A 28 5.65 9.29 -3.42
N GLY A 29 5.44 10.20 -4.37
CA GLY A 29 5.32 11.63 -4.14
C GLY A 29 6.58 12.44 -4.45
N PRO A 30 6.46 13.78 -4.44
CA PRO A 30 7.46 14.70 -5.01
C PRO A 30 8.79 14.76 -4.25
N TYR A 31 8.80 14.35 -2.97
CA TYR A 31 9.98 14.43 -2.09
C TYR A 31 10.58 13.06 -1.75
N ALA A 32 9.96 11.97 -2.21
CA ALA A 32 10.47 10.62 -2.01
C ALA A 32 11.03 10.09 -3.34
N LYS A 33 12.20 9.46 -3.30
CA LYS A 33 12.78 8.81 -4.48
C LYS A 33 13.33 7.45 -4.10
N VAL A 34 12.95 6.43 -4.88
CA VAL A 34 13.61 5.13 -4.79
C VAL A 34 14.78 5.14 -5.75
N SER A 35 15.97 4.93 -5.19
CA SER A 35 17.19 4.87 -5.98
C SER A 35 17.13 3.72 -6.98
N SER A 36 17.75 3.94 -8.15
CA SER A 36 17.95 2.89 -9.14
C SER A 36 18.69 1.68 -8.55
N GLY A 37 19.61 1.91 -7.60
CA GLY A 37 20.34 0.86 -6.88
C GLY A 37 19.47 0.02 -5.94
N ARG A 38 18.21 0.40 -5.68
CA ARG A 38 17.24 -0.44 -4.95
C ARG A 38 16.23 -1.10 -5.88
N LEU A 39 15.80 -0.41 -6.94
CA LEU A 39 14.78 -0.92 -7.85
C LEU A 39 15.30 -1.97 -8.83
N TYR A 40 16.41 -1.73 -9.51
CA TYR A 40 16.89 -2.68 -10.53
C TYR A 40 17.35 -4.02 -9.96
N PRO A 41 18.08 -4.07 -8.82
CA PRO A 41 18.36 -5.34 -8.16
C PRO A 41 17.11 -6.11 -7.73
N LEU A 42 16.00 -5.40 -7.46
CA LEU A 42 14.73 -6.06 -7.18
C LEU A 42 14.15 -6.74 -8.44
N PHE A 43 14.25 -6.11 -9.63
CA PHE A 43 13.88 -6.80 -10.87
C PHE A 43 14.73 -8.05 -11.11
N ASP A 44 16.04 -7.95 -10.92
CA ASP A 44 16.94 -9.10 -11.08
C ASP A 44 16.58 -10.22 -10.10
N LYS A 45 16.29 -9.89 -8.83
CA LYS A 45 15.84 -10.86 -7.84
C LYS A 45 14.51 -11.52 -8.23
N LEU A 46 13.52 -10.75 -8.69
CA LEU A 46 12.23 -11.31 -9.11
C LEU A 46 12.37 -12.24 -10.32
N ALA A 47 13.30 -11.94 -11.23
CA ALA A 47 13.61 -12.80 -12.36
C ALA A 47 14.31 -14.10 -11.90
N GLN A 48 15.31 -14.00 -11.01
CA GLN A 48 15.99 -15.14 -10.42
C GLN A 48 15.03 -16.05 -9.64
N ASP A 49 14.11 -15.46 -8.89
CA ASP A 49 13.06 -16.18 -8.15
C ASP A 49 11.99 -16.76 -9.09
N GLY A 50 12.05 -16.48 -10.39
CA GLY A 50 11.12 -16.98 -11.41
C GLY A 50 9.73 -16.36 -11.36
N PHE A 51 9.58 -15.20 -10.72
CA PHE A 51 8.31 -14.46 -10.66
C PHE A 51 8.06 -13.62 -11.92
N ILE A 52 9.13 -13.22 -12.61
CA ILE A 52 9.06 -12.48 -13.88
C ILE A 52 10.06 -13.09 -14.88
N ALA A 53 9.78 -12.97 -16.17
CA ALA A 53 10.67 -13.40 -17.24
C ALA A 53 11.06 -12.21 -18.13
N MET A 54 12.28 -12.25 -18.68
CA MET A 54 12.72 -11.26 -19.66
C MET A 54 12.20 -11.64 -21.05
N VAL A 55 11.48 -10.73 -21.69
CA VAL A 55 10.89 -10.96 -23.02
C VAL A 55 11.77 -10.37 -24.12
N GLN A 56 12.34 -9.17 -23.88
CA GLN A 56 13.20 -8.46 -24.81
C GLN A 56 14.20 -7.58 -24.05
N GLY A 57 15.40 -7.41 -24.61
CA GLY A 57 16.45 -6.54 -24.09
C GLY A 57 17.79 -7.24 -24.00
N ASP A 58 18.82 -6.46 -23.66
CA ASP A 58 20.16 -6.97 -23.39
C ASP A 58 20.24 -7.49 -21.94
N GLU A 59 20.83 -8.67 -21.77
CA GLU A 59 21.10 -9.26 -20.46
C GLU A 59 22.02 -8.38 -19.62
N ASP A 60 22.84 -7.50 -20.21
CA ASP A 60 23.70 -6.60 -19.44
C ASP A 60 23.03 -5.24 -19.11
N ALA A 61 21.84 -4.96 -19.66
CA ALA A 61 21.19 -3.66 -19.55
C ALA A 61 19.80 -3.72 -18.88
N THR A 62 19.73 -4.03 -17.57
CA THR A 62 18.48 -4.16 -16.77
C THR A 62 17.47 -3.02 -16.98
N ARG A 63 17.94 -1.80 -17.27
CA ARG A 63 17.09 -0.62 -17.50
C ARG A 63 16.28 -0.69 -18.79
N GLN A 64 16.76 -1.40 -19.81
CA GLN A 64 16.14 -1.50 -21.12
C GLN A 64 15.25 -2.75 -21.25
N ARG A 65 15.42 -3.72 -20.36
CA ARG A 65 14.69 -5.00 -20.38
C ARG A 65 13.18 -4.82 -20.24
N GLN A 66 12.44 -5.57 -21.05
CA GLN A 66 11.01 -5.82 -20.91
C GLN A 66 10.79 -7.09 -20.11
N TYR A 67 9.88 -7.00 -19.16
CA TYR A 67 9.50 -8.13 -18.32
C TYR A 67 8.04 -8.50 -18.56
N GLU A 68 7.76 -9.78 -18.38
CA GLU A 68 6.41 -10.32 -18.22
C GLU A 68 6.28 -11.08 -16.90
N ILE A 69 5.08 -11.16 -16.35
CA ILE A 69 4.81 -11.92 -15.13
C ILE A 69 4.63 -13.41 -15.47
N THR A 70 5.27 -14.29 -14.70
CA THR A 70 5.09 -15.75 -14.82
C THR A 70 3.89 -16.21 -13.99
N GLU A 71 3.45 -17.45 -14.16
CA GLU A 71 2.40 -18.04 -13.31
C GLU A 71 2.78 -18.02 -11.82
N LYS A 72 4.04 -18.34 -11.50
CA LYS A 72 4.57 -18.23 -10.14
C LYS A 72 4.50 -16.78 -9.63
N GLY A 73 4.75 -15.80 -10.49
CA GLY A 73 4.60 -14.38 -10.19
C GLY A 73 3.16 -13.97 -9.92
N ARG A 74 2.19 -14.51 -10.65
CA ARG A 74 0.76 -14.24 -10.44
C ARG A 74 0.30 -14.73 -9.06
N GLN A 75 0.71 -15.95 -8.69
CA GLN A 75 0.45 -16.51 -7.35
C GLN A 75 1.10 -15.65 -6.27
N ARG A 76 2.35 -15.21 -6.48
CA ARG A 76 3.04 -14.33 -5.55
C ARG A 76 2.37 -12.97 -5.41
N PHE A 77 1.90 -12.37 -6.51
CA PHE A 77 1.14 -11.13 -6.49
C PHE A 77 -0.12 -11.27 -5.64
N HIS A 78 -0.89 -12.34 -5.84
CA HIS A 78 -2.10 -12.61 -5.05
C HIS A 78 -1.80 -12.76 -3.56
N GLN A 79 -0.75 -13.53 -3.20
CA GLN A 79 -0.29 -13.65 -1.82
C GLN A 79 0.04 -12.29 -1.19
N LEU A 80 0.75 -11.43 -1.93
CA LEU A 80 1.10 -10.09 -1.46
C LEU A 80 -0.12 -9.18 -1.34
N MET A 81 -1.15 -9.36 -2.19
CA MET A 81 -2.43 -8.66 -2.08
C MET A 81 -3.20 -9.10 -0.84
N MET A 82 -3.20 -10.39 -0.52
CA MET A 82 -3.95 -10.95 0.61
C MET A 82 -3.21 -10.93 1.95
N ASP A 83 -1.90 -10.66 1.98
CA ASP A 83 -1.15 -10.47 3.23
C ASP A 83 -1.56 -9.17 3.93
N THR A 84 -2.32 -9.31 5.01
CA THR A 84 -2.78 -8.24 5.88
C THR A 84 -2.06 -8.20 7.23
N SER A 85 -1.07 -9.09 7.42
CA SER A 85 -0.39 -9.32 8.69
C SER A 85 1.02 -8.71 8.76
N THR A 86 1.67 -8.54 7.62
CA THR A 86 3.04 -8.00 7.55
C THR A 86 3.04 -6.47 7.35
N ASN A 87 4.08 -5.80 7.84
CA ASN A 87 4.30 -4.35 7.67
C ASN A 87 3.19 -3.48 8.29
N LEU A 88 2.63 -3.87 9.44
CA LEU A 88 1.54 -3.14 10.09
C LEU A 88 1.86 -1.65 10.33
N GLY A 89 3.11 -1.30 10.67
CA GLY A 89 3.53 0.10 10.84
C GLY A 89 3.46 0.96 9.58
N GLU A 90 3.54 0.36 8.40
CA GLU A 90 3.46 1.03 7.09
C GLU A 90 2.19 0.62 6.32
N TYR A 91 1.22 0.01 7.01
CA TYR A 91 0.09 -0.64 6.36
C TYR A 91 -0.81 0.36 5.62
N ARG A 92 -0.98 1.58 6.14
CA ARG A 92 -1.72 2.66 5.42
C ARG A 92 -1.16 2.88 4.01
N LYS A 93 0.16 3.01 3.90
CA LYS A 93 0.84 3.22 2.62
C LYS A 93 0.78 1.98 1.74
N LEU A 94 1.01 0.80 2.33
CA LEU A 94 0.91 -0.48 1.61
C LEU A 94 -0.51 -0.70 1.06
N PHE A 95 -1.54 -0.39 1.82
CA PHE A 95 -2.93 -0.50 1.41
C PHE A 95 -3.25 0.39 0.22
N GLY A 96 -2.76 1.64 0.22
CA GLY A 96 -2.89 2.52 -0.95
C GLY A 96 -2.34 1.89 -2.23
N PHE A 97 -1.20 1.17 -2.15
CA PHE A 97 -0.67 0.42 -3.29
C PHE A 97 -1.50 -0.82 -3.64
N LYS A 98 -2.01 -1.57 -2.66
CA LYS A 98 -2.94 -2.68 -2.92
C LYS A 98 -4.18 -2.16 -3.65
N PHE A 99 -4.74 -1.02 -3.23
CA PHE A 99 -5.95 -0.47 -3.80
C PHE A 99 -5.81 -0.11 -5.30
N VAL A 100 -4.62 0.28 -5.76
CA VAL A 100 -4.32 0.52 -7.20
C VAL A 100 -4.52 -0.72 -8.07
N PHE A 101 -4.46 -1.91 -7.47
CA PHE A 101 -4.59 -3.21 -8.15
C PHE A 101 -5.79 -4.02 -7.64
N ILE A 102 -6.72 -3.39 -6.92
CA ILE A 102 -7.86 -4.09 -6.31
C ILE A 102 -8.77 -4.74 -7.36
N ASP A 103 -8.83 -4.16 -8.56
CA ASP A 103 -9.57 -4.70 -9.72
C ASP A 103 -9.02 -6.02 -10.26
N LEU A 104 -7.82 -6.44 -9.82
CA LEU A 104 -7.22 -7.73 -10.18
C LEU A 104 -7.61 -8.87 -9.22
N LEU A 105 -8.41 -8.60 -8.19
CA LEU A 105 -8.88 -9.60 -7.22
C LEU A 105 -10.34 -9.99 -7.45
N LEU A 106 -10.75 -11.12 -6.86
CA LEU A 106 -12.14 -11.54 -6.84
C LEU A 106 -13.00 -10.58 -5.98
N PRO A 107 -14.29 -10.38 -6.29
CA PRO A 107 -15.18 -9.47 -5.55
C PRO A 107 -15.12 -9.60 -4.03
N ASP A 108 -15.14 -10.82 -3.50
CA ASP A 108 -15.10 -11.07 -2.05
C ASP A 108 -13.75 -10.67 -1.42
N GLU A 109 -12.65 -10.85 -2.17
CA GLU A 109 -11.30 -10.47 -1.73
C GLU A 109 -11.14 -8.94 -1.71
N GLN A 110 -11.74 -8.24 -2.66
CA GLN A 110 -11.78 -6.78 -2.68
C GLN A 110 -12.50 -6.24 -1.44
N LEU A 111 -13.66 -6.82 -1.11
CA LEU A 111 -14.42 -6.45 0.08
C LEU A 111 -13.66 -6.79 1.36
N TYR A 112 -13.03 -7.96 1.42
CA TYR A 112 -12.19 -8.37 2.55
C TYR A 112 -11.08 -7.35 2.83
N LEU A 113 -10.33 -6.93 1.80
CA LEU A 113 -9.23 -5.97 1.98
C LEU A 113 -9.72 -4.60 2.48
N LEU A 114 -10.86 -4.13 1.97
CA LEU A 114 -11.47 -2.90 2.45
C LEU A 114 -11.96 -3.01 3.89
N ASP A 115 -12.65 -4.11 4.23
CA ASP A 115 -13.12 -4.37 5.59
C ASP A 115 -11.93 -4.45 6.57
N HIS A 116 -10.84 -5.10 6.17
CA HIS A 116 -9.61 -5.12 6.95
C HIS A 116 -9.02 -3.70 7.15
N PHE A 117 -8.95 -2.88 6.09
CA PHE A 117 -8.43 -1.52 6.20
C PHE A 117 -9.34 -0.61 7.03
N MET A 118 -10.66 -0.79 6.96
CA MET A 118 -11.61 -0.08 7.81
C MET A 118 -11.39 -0.42 9.29
N ASN A 119 -11.25 -1.72 9.63
CA ASN A 119 -10.92 -2.14 11.00
C ASN A 119 -9.57 -1.60 11.47
N TYR A 120 -8.57 -1.58 10.58
CA TYR A 120 -7.27 -1.00 10.86
C TYR A 120 -7.39 0.49 11.23
N CYS A 121 -8.15 1.28 10.44
CA CYS A 121 -8.40 2.69 10.75
C CYS A 121 -9.16 2.88 12.07
N GLN A 122 -10.20 2.07 12.31
CA GLN A 122 -10.99 2.11 13.55
C GLN A 122 -10.12 1.81 14.79
N THR A 123 -9.21 0.85 14.69
CA THR A 123 -8.28 0.50 15.78
C THR A 123 -7.40 1.70 16.14
N HIS A 124 -6.86 2.41 15.14
CA HIS A 124 -6.07 3.63 15.36
C HIS A 124 -6.89 4.76 15.96
N ILE A 125 -8.13 4.97 15.50
CA ILE A 125 -9.03 5.99 16.06
C ILE A 125 -9.32 5.69 17.53
N PHE A 126 -9.64 4.43 17.86
CA PHE A 126 -9.92 4.01 19.24
C PHE A 126 -8.70 4.22 20.14
N TYR A 127 -7.52 3.78 19.69
CA TYR A 127 -6.27 3.98 20.41
C TYR A 127 -6.00 5.45 20.69
N ILE A 128 -6.00 6.30 19.66
CA ILE A 128 -5.71 7.74 19.81
C ILE A 128 -6.73 8.43 20.72
N ASN A 129 -8.02 8.07 20.63
CA ASN A 129 -9.03 8.62 21.54
C ASN A 129 -8.73 8.27 23.00
N SER A 130 -8.36 7.02 23.29
CA SER A 130 -7.98 6.60 24.64
C SER A 130 -6.79 7.41 25.17
N GLU A 131 -5.76 7.58 24.34
CA GLU A 131 -4.56 8.34 24.71
C GLU A 131 -4.83 9.83 24.91
N ILE A 132 -5.75 10.42 24.13
CA ILE A 132 -6.17 11.82 24.30
C ILE A 132 -6.83 12.02 25.67
N GLU A 133 -7.72 11.11 26.08
CA GLU A 133 -8.42 11.21 27.37
C GLU A 133 -7.47 11.00 28.55
N ASP A 134 -6.54 10.05 28.46
CA ASP A 134 -5.48 9.87 29.48
C ASP A 134 -4.63 11.14 29.62
N LEU A 135 -4.20 11.71 28.49
CA LEU A 135 -3.34 12.90 28.50
C LEU A 135 -4.04 14.12 29.10
N LYS A 136 -5.33 14.32 28.82
CA LYS A 136 -6.15 15.37 29.44
C LYS A 136 -6.27 15.19 30.95
N SER A 137 -6.45 13.96 31.42
CA SER A 137 -6.49 13.66 32.87
C SER A 137 -5.17 14.06 33.54
N ARG A 138 -4.04 13.65 32.95
CA ARG A 138 -2.70 13.95 33.48
C ARG A 138 -2.34 15.43 33.43
N GLU A 139 -2.73 16.14 32.37
CA GLU A 139 -2.61 17.61 32.29
C GLU A 139 -3.35 18.29 33.45
N SER A 140 -4.57 17.83 33.76
CA SER A 140 -5.36 18.34 34.89
C SER A 140 -4.74 18.03 36.25
N GLU A 141 -4.09 16.87 36.41
CA GLU A 141 -3.44 16.47 37.67
C GLU A 141 -2.14 17.23 37.95
N ILE A 142 -1.31 17.39 36.92
CA ILE A 142 0.06 17.93 37.05
C ILE A 142 0.08 19.45 36.81
N GLY A 143 -0.99 20.02 36.22
CA GLY A 143 -1.09 21.46 35.94
C GLY A 143 -0.14 21.93 34.84
N VAL A 144 0.35 21.02 33.99
CA VAL A 144 1.24 21.32 32.87
C VAL A 144 0.44 21.36 31.59
N ASN A 145 0.48 22.49 30.89
CA ASN A 145 -0.23 22.65 29.63
C ASN A 145 0.38 21.74 28.53
N MET A 146 -0.46 20.88 27.93
CA MET A 146 -0.10 19.94 26.87
C MET A 146 -0.87 20.18 25.57
N TRP A 147 -1.41 21.39 25.37
CA TRP A 147 -2.25 21.75 24.22
C TRP A 147 -1.66 21.36 22.87
N ALA A 148 -0.35 21.52 22.67
CA ALA A 148 0.32 21.23 21.40
C ALA A 148 0.34 19.72 21.12
N SER A 149 0.57 18.90 22.15
CA SER A 149 0.51 17.44 22.07
C SER A 149 -0.90 16.98 21.74
N LEU A 150 -1.89 17.50 22.46
CA LEU A 150 -3.32 17.21 22.22
C LEU A 150 -3.74 17.62 20.80
N ALA A 151 -3.29 18.79 20.32
CA ALA A 151 -3.60 19.25 18.97
C ALA A 151 -3.05 18.31 17.88
N ILE A 152 -1.82 17.80 18.04
CA ILE A 152 -1.23 16.83 17.09
C ILE A 152 -1.97 15.48 17.16
N MET A 153 -2.37 15.02 18.35
CA MET A 153 -3.14 13.79 18.50
C MET A 153 -4.53 13.92 17.85
N GLU A 154 -5.23 15.03 18.06
CA GLU A 154 -6.52 15.32 17.42
C GLU A 154 -6.41 15.42 15.89
N GLN A 155 -5.34 16.06 15.40
CA GLN A 155 -5.05 16.12 13.97
C GLN A 155 -4.78 14.72 13.41
N THR A 156 -4.04 13.87 14.12
CA THR A 156 -3.76 12.48 13.72
C THR A 156 -5.05 11.65 13.69
N LYS A 157 -5.92 11.79 14.70
CA LYS A 157 -7.25 11.16 14.71
C LYS A 157 -8.07 11.56 13.50
N SER A 158 -8.09 12.85 13.18
CA SER A 158 -8.83 13.40 12.04
C SER A 158 -8.36 12.79 10.72
N GLN A 159 -7.06 12.54 10.56
CA GLN A 159 -6.53 11.85 9.38
C GLN A 159 -7.07 10.41 9.28
N TRP A 160 -7.09 9.64 10.37
CA TRP A 160 -7.63 8.27 10.35
C TRP A 160 -9.14 8.23 10.09
N GLN A 161 -9.88 9.22 10.58
CA GLN A 161 -11.31 9.36 10.28
C GLN A 161 -11.55 9.58 8.78
N LEU A 162 -10.71 10.41 8.15
CA LEU A 162 -10.79 10.64 6.71
C LEU A 162 -10.50 9.37 5.91
N GLU A 163 -9.49 8.59 6.30
CA GLU A 163 -9.17 7.30 5.68
C GLU A 163 -10.32 6.29 5.81
N LEU A 164 -10.94 6.20 7.00
CA LEU A 164 -12.10 5.35 7.25
C LEU A 164 -13.31 5.76 6.38
N GLN A 165 -13.57 7.06 6.27
CA GLN A 165 -14.64 7.59 5.43
C GLN A 165 -14.42 7.24 3.96
N TRP A 166 -13.19 7.45 3.46
CA TRP A 166 -12.83 7.08 2.09
C TRP A 166 -13.02 5.57 1.85
N ALA A 167 -12.51 4.72 2.74
CA ALA A 167 -12.62 3.27 2.61
C ALA A 167 -14.09 2.80 2.60
N THR A 168 -14.92 3.39 3.47
CA THR A 168 -16.37 3.10 3.53
C THR A 168 -17.04 3.43 2.19
N LYS A 169 -16.77 4.62 1.64
CA LYS A 169 -17.31 5.05 0.34
C LYS A 169 -16.82 4.16 -0.81
N SER A 170 -15.54 3.81 -0.83
CA SER A 170 -14.97 2.91 -1.84
C SER A 170 -15.61 1.52 -1.81
N ARG A 171 -15.92 1.00 -0.62
CA ARG A 171 -16.61 -0.27 -0.45
C ARG A 171 -18.02 -0.25 -1.03
N GLU A 172 -18.78 0.81 -0.77
CA GLU A 172 -20.13 0.97 -1.34
C GLU A 172 -20.08 1.02 -2.88
N GLN A 173 -19.12 1.75 -3.44
CA GLN A 173 -18.92 1.83 -4.89
C GLN A 173 -18.59 0.46 -5.51
N LEU A 174 -17.74 -0.34 -4.86
CA LEU A 174 -17.42 -1.68 -5.35
C LEU A 174 -18.60 -2.64 -5.28
N LYS A 175 -19.44 -2.56 -4.23
CA LYS A 175 -20.66 -3.36 -4.17
C LYS A 175 -21.61 -3.07 -5.32
N LEU A 176 -21.79 -1.79 -5.65
CA LEU A 176 -22.61 -1.37 -6.79
C LEU A 176 -22.04 -1.86 -8.12
N LYS A 177 -20.70 -1.81 -8.28
CA LYS A 177 -20.01 -2.29 -9.48
C LYS A 177 -20.13 -3.81 -9.66
N ASN A 178 -20.04 -4.58 -8.58
CA ASN A 178 -20.10 -6.04 -8.62
C ASN A 178 -21.55 -6.60 -8.70
N SER A 179 -22.56 -5.74 -8.56
CA SER A 179 -23.98 -6.12 -8.67
C SER A 179 -24.56 -5.92 -10.08
N ASN A 180 -23.79 -5.32 -11.01
CA ASN A 180 -24.12 -5.10 -12.41
C ASN A 180 -23.28 -6.01 -13.31
#